data_AF-A0A931WTB4-F1
#
_entry.id   AF-A0A931WTB4-F1
#
_cell.length_a   1.000
_cell.length_b   1.000
_cell.length_c   1.000
_cell.angle_alpha   90.00
_cell.angle_beta   90.00
_cell.angle_gamma   90.00
#
_symmetry.space_group_name_H-M   'P 1'
#
loop_
_entity.id
_entity.type
_entity.pdbx_description
1 polymer ?
#
loop_
_entity_poly.entity_id
_entity_poly.type
_entity_poly.pdbx_seq_one_letter_code
_entity_poly.pdbx_strand_id
1 'polypeptide(L)'
;SRRNGNAFATTPSVDLNGNLLTSAGGQPLFVNTINVFQDINDPNRRAIDQVWVGPQYLKRMPLPNDYSVGDGLNTAGFRWLRRHKGSDGATGVDPNTNRDSLSTRFDYQVSSGNKVSYSMTREQNWGVTGQTGLPAYPDGFFGEVQRRPDFYSASWTSTVSPTVLNEFRWGFKRDSWIGWNPFLIGCCYDGKAEDAISESSKEVTATYPKIPTGHLLYVNPTAAGAGGLGIGTYAFYGVPTPRYSKSPLMQFANTLSWTTGAHSFQGGFEATYANSDQSNTGGAATSVPSSTLGVGNIPVPGVTTANFRGLNSNDIGTVQNLLASLSGSIASLSHQYFMNSPTQTTFSDYRETLSFARNFHQNDWAAFFKDNWKVTSNLTLNLGLRVDKYGVPYDSSGLGVRPKGGQAGLFGSSGADFSAMWNPNASGGSPTVLEFAGKSSPNPDTLIYGNDSNNFAPSIGFSWNLPWFARSTVVRGGYGVNYTGAATFLQFSSNLASAPGSSLAVTLVPPTYMNIASVAGGNVFPLSTGGIRPFEPVPTTNRTTNFNAYADDRMTPYVQNFNLSIQRELARNMTLEVSYVGSKGAKLWGTTQLNEI
;
A
#
# COMPACT_ATOMS: atom_id res chain seq x y z
N SER A 1 -34.90 32.34 -1.67
CA SER A 1 -34.26 31.53 -0.62
C SER A 1 -32.76 31.57 -0.86
N ARG A 2 -31.96 31.60 0.19
CA ARG A 2 -30.49 31.53 0.09
C ARG A 2 -30.03 30.21 0.71
N ARG A 3 -28.97 29.60 0.18
CA ARG A 3 -28.38 28.40 0.79
C ARG A 3 -27.68 28.79 2.09
N ASN A 4 -27.63 27.86 3.04
CA ASN A 4 -26.83 28.06 4.24
C ASN A 4 -25.36 28.25 3.87
N GLY A 5 -24.68 29.12 4.62
CA GLY A 5 -23.26 29.39 4.46
C GLY A 5 -22.56 29.42 5.80
N ASN A 6 -21.39 28.80 5.87
CA ASN A 6 -20.50 28.94 7.02
C ASN A 6 -20.03 30.40 7.20
N ALA A 7 -19.29 30.67 8.28
CA ALA A 7 -18.87 32.01 8.66
C ALA A 7 -17.97 32.72 7.62
N PHE A 8 -17.37 32.00 6.68
CA PHE A 8 -16.54 32.56 5.59
C PHE A 8 -17.22 32.51 4.22
N ALA A 9 -18.45 32.01 4.13
CA ALA A 9 -19.20 32.02 2.87
C ALA A 9 -19.48 33.46 2.43
N THR A 10 -19.68 33.67 1.12
CA THR A 10 -20.09 34.97 0.56
C THR A 10 -21.43 35.46 1.14
N THR A 11 -22.30 34.53 1.53
CA THR A 11 -23.55 34.78 2.23
C THR A 11 -23.63 33.91 3.49
N PRO A 12 -23.02 34.34 4.61
CA PRO A 12 -22.96 33.52 5.82
C PRO A 12 -24.33 33.47 6.52
N SER A 13 -24.65 32.30 7.08
CA SER A 13 -25.82 32.07 7.96
C SER A 13 -25.49 32.29 9.43
N VAL A 14 -24.24 32.05 9.81
CA VAL A 14 -23.75 32.17 11.19
C VAL A 14 -22.45 32.96 11.25
N ASP A 15 -22.13 33.55 12.41
CA ASP A 15 -20.81 34.10 12.70
C ASP A 15 -19.80 32.99 13.10
N LEU A 16 -18.56 33.38 13.41
CA LEU A 16 -17.51 32.44 13.84
C LEU A 16 -17.81 31.72 15.16
N ASN A 17 -18.75 32.22 15.96
CA ASN A 17 -19.19 31.62 17.22
C ASN A 17 -20.45 30.75 17.03
N GLY A 18 -20.98 30.66 15.81
CA GLY A 18 -22.20 29.90 15.51
C GLY A 18 -23.50 30.68 15.76
N ASN A 19 -23.43 31.97 16.06
CA ASN A 19 -24.62 32.79 16.24
C ASN A 19 -25.26 33.08 14.89
N LEU A 20 -26.59 32.93 14.80
CA LEU A 20 -27.35 33.29 13.60
C LEU A 20 -27.15 34.77 13.27
N LEU A 21 -26.77 35.04 12.02
CA LEU A 21 -26.66 36.40 11.52
C LEU A 21 -28.04 37.00 11.24
N THR A 22 -28.09 38.32 11.10
CA THR A 22 -29.28 39.03 10.62
C THR A 22 -29.15 39.34 9.13
N SER A 23 -30.28 39.57 8.46
CA SER A 23 -30.31 40.08 7.09
C SER A 23 -29.68 41.48 7.00
N ALA A 24 -29.36 41.94 5.78
CA ALA A 24 -28.77 43.26 5.54
C ALA A 24 -29.58 44.47 6.07
N GLY A 25 -30.86 44.26 6.43
CA GLY A 25 -31.73 45.27 7.06
C GLY A 25 -31.95 45.06 8.56
N GLY A 26 -31.13 44.25 9.24
CA GLY A 26 -31.22 43.98 10.68
C GLY A 26 -32.34 43.00 11.09
N GLN A 27 -33.13 42.48 10.14
CA GLN A 27 -34.17 41.49 10.45
C GLN A 27 -33.56 40.11 10.69
N PRO A 28 -34.07 39.31 11.66
CA PRO A 28 -33.64 37.93 11.87
C PRO A 28 -33.76 37.09 10.59
N LEU A 29 -32.82 36.16 10.39
CA LEU A 29 -32.94 35.19 9.30
C LEU A 29 -34.10 34.24 9.58
N PHE A 30 -34.97 34.07 8.59
CA PHE A 30 -35.97 33.01 8.62
C PHE A 30 -35.29 31.67 8.36
N VAL A 31 -35.12 30.85 9.40
CA VAL A 31 -34.57 29.50 9.32
C VAL A 31 -35.72 28.50 9.32
N ASN A 32 -35.85 27.73 8.25
CA ASN A 32 -36.76 26.59 8.25
C ASN A 32 -36.04 25.35 8.79
N THR A 33 -36.67 24.64 9.71
CA THR A 33 -36.13 23.41 10.31
C THR A 33 -36.94 22.22 9.87
N ILE A 34 -36.28 21.13 9.51
CA ILE A 34 -36.93 19.86 9.16
C ILE A 34 -36.51 18.84 10.22
N ASN A 35 -37.47 18.31 10.97
CA ASN A 35 -37.26 17.14 11.79
C ASN A 35 -37.27 15.89 10.89
N VAL A 36 -36.09 15.31 10.69
CA VAL A 36 -35.93 14.15 9.80
C VAL A 36 -36.75 12.92 10.21
N PHE A 37 -37.19 12.82 11.47
CA PHE A 37 -38.04 11.72 11.93
C PHE A 37 -39.52 12.08 11.90
N GLN A 38 -39.90 13.23 12.49
CA GLN A 38 -41.30 13.62 12.64
C GLN A 38 -41.92 14.16 11.34
N ASP A 39 -41.19 15.00 10.61
CA ASP A 39 -41.76 15.68 9.43
C ASP A 39 -41.70 14.78 8.18
N ILE A 40 -40.67 13.94 8.06
CA ILE A 40 -40.57 12.94 6.99
C ILE A 40 -41.50 11.75 7.27
N ASN A 41 -41.61 11.35 8.55
CA ASN A 41 -42.50 10.28 9.02
C ASN A 41 -42.36 8.97 8.21
N ASP A 42 -41.13 8.57 7.93
CA ASP A 42 -40.84 7.32 7.22
C ASP A 42 -41.22 6.11 8.10
N PRO A 43 -42.13 5.22 7.65
CA PRO A 43 -42.57 4.08 8.45
C PRO A 43 -41.45 3.09 8.80
N ASN A 44 -40.35 3.07 8.04
CA ASN A 44 -39.19 2.22 8.28
C ASN A 44 -38.16 2.89 9.20
N ARG A 45 -38.07 4.23 9.19
CA ARG A 45 -37.01 5.02 9.83
C ARG A 45 -37.59 6.00 10.84
N ARG A 46 -38.20 5.47 11.90
CA ARG A 46 -39.01 6.26 12.86
C ARG A 46 -38.22 6.92 13.99
N ALA A 47 -37.03 6.43 14.29
CA ALA A 47 -36.24 6.89 15.42
C ALA A 47 -34.75 6.70 15.15
N ILE A 48 -33.92 7.37 15.96
CA ILE A 48 -32.48 7.13 16.02
C ILE A 48 -32.23 5.67 16.39
N ASP A 49 -31.26 5.03 15.76
CA ASP A 49 -30.88 3.66 16.07
C ASP A 49 -30.45 3.51 17.53
N GLN A 50 -30.99 2.47 18.17
CA GLN A 50 -30.82 2.18 19.60
C GLN A 50 -29.72 1.16 19.86
N VAL A 51 -29.07 0.61 18.82
CA VAL A 51 -28.01 -0.38 18.99
C VAL A 51 -26.64 0.28 19.09
N TRP A 52 -26.35 1.25 18.23
CA TRP A 52 -25.03 1.83 18.09
C TRP A 52 -25.05 3.33 17.82
N VAL A 53 -25.87 3.82 16.88
CA VAL A 53 -25.82 5.22 16.44
C VAL A 53 -26.15 6.17 17.59
N GLY A 54 -27.28 6.00 18.26
CA GLY A 54 -27.63 6.82 19.42
C GLY A 54 -26.70 6.59 20.62
N PRO A 55 -26.64 5.37 21.18
CA PRO A 55 -25.96 5.12 22.45
C PRO A 55 -24.44 5.27 22.40
N GLN A 56 -23.83 5.06 21.24
CA GLN A 56 -22.37 4.98 21.10
C GLN A 56 -21.81 6.06 20.20
N TYR A 57 -22.38 6.21 18.99
CA TYR A 57 -21.86 7.14 17.99
C TYR A 57 -22.16 8.60 18.38
N LEU A 58 -23.42 8.97 18.63
CA LEU A 58 -23.79 10.37 18.91
C LEU A 58 -23.30 10.83 20.29
N LYS A 59 -23.25 9.93 21.28
CA LYS A 59 -22.76 10.24 22.64
C LYS A 59 -21.32 10.77 22.66
N ARG A 60 -20.48 10.31 21.74
CA ARG A 60 -19.06 10.69 21.65
C ARG A 60 -18.80 11.82 20.64
N MET A 61 -19.85 12.28 19.93
CA MET A 61 -19.75 13.38 18.97
C MET A 61 -19.89 14.69 19.74
N PRO A 62 -18.84 15.53 19.79
CA PRO A 62 -18.90 16.80 20.50
C PRO A 62 -19.78 17.81 19.76
N LEU A 63 -20.25 18.80 20.50
CA LEU A 63 -20.88 19.98 19.90
C LEU A 63 -19.87 20.73 19.02
N PRO A 64 -20.30 21.31 17.88
CA PRO A 64 -19.40 22.03 16.99
C PRO A 64 -18.76 23.24 17.67
N ASN A 65 -17.50 23.51 17.32
CA ASN A 65 -16.75 24.68 17.77
C ASN A 65 -16.00 25.38 16.62
N ASP A 66 -16.24 24.96 15.38
CA ASP A 66 -15.64 25.54 14.18
C ASP A 66 -16.70 25.76 13.10
N TYR A 67 -17.17 27.00 12.99
CA TYR A 67 -18.18 27.40 12.01
C TYR A 67 -17.58 27.91 10.70
N SER A 68 -16.29 27.65 10.42
CA SER A 68 -15.65 28.01 9.15
C SER A 68 -15.75 26.94 8.06
N VAL A 69 -16.24 25.75 8.40
CA VAL A 69 -16.46 24.62 7.49
C VAL A 69 -17.92 24.16 7.58
N GLY A 70 -18.34 23.32 6.63
CA GLY A 70 -19.76 22.96 6.49
C GLY A 70 -20.57 24.16 6.01
N ASP A 71 -21.83 24.23 6.44
CA ASP A 71 -22.76 25.32 6.11
C ASP A 71 -23.22 26.13 7.33
N GLY A 72 -22.64 25.86 8.50
CA GLY A 72 -22.83 26.58 9.75
C GLY A 72 -24.11 26.24 10.52
N LEU A 73 -25.08 25.56 9.90
CA LEU A 73 -26.37 25.22 10.53
C LEU A 73 -26.72 23.73 10.43
N ASN A 74 -26.66 23.15 9.23
CA ASN A 74 -26.88 21.71 9.05
C ASN A 74 -25.60 20.93 9.36
N THR A 75 -24.44 21.53 9.08
CA THR A 75 -23.12 21.06 9.50
C THR A 75 -22.26 22.19 10.00
N ALA A 76 -21.49 21.90 11.04
CA ALA A 76 -20.36 22.70 11.44
C ALA A 76 -19.19 21.77 11.79
N GLY A 77 -17.99 22.33 11.76
CA GLY A 77 -16.78 21.62 12.12
C GLY A 77 -16.60 21.50 13.62
N PHE A 78 -15.77 20.53 13.99
CA PHE A 78 -15.18 20.44 15.31
C PHE A 78 -13.66 20.37 15.18
N ARG A 79 -12.97 21.36 15.76
CA ARG A 79 -11.51 21.44 15.82
C ARG A 79 -11.03 21.14 17.22
N TRP A 80 -10.03 20.28 17.30
CA TRP A 80 -9.36 19.95 18.54
C TRP A 80 -7.91 19.60 18.28
N LEU A 81 -7.07 19.77 19.31
CA LEU A 81 -5.70 19.32 19.26
C LEU A 81 -5.64 17.82 19.54
N ARG A 82 -5.35 17.03 18.51
CA ARG A 82 -5.20 15.57 18.63
C ARG A 82 -3.89 15.23 19.34
N ARG A 83 -3.99 14.61 20.51
CA ARG A 83 -2.85 14.05 21.25
C ARG A 83 -2.78 12.55 21.02
N HIS A 84 -1.65 12.06 20.54
CA HIS A 84 -1.39 10.64 20.35
C HIS A 84 0.05 10.32 20.73
N LYS A 85 0.35 9.05 21.01
CA LYS A 85 1.69 8.64 21.46
C LYS A 85 2.77 8.95 20.43
N GLY A 86 2.46 8.89 19.13
CA GLY A 86 3.35 9.29 18.03
C GLY A 86 2.58 9.20 16.72
N SER A 87 2.99 9.90 15.67
CA SER A 87 2.37 9.79 14.34
C SER A 87 3.31 9.09 13.37
N ASP A 88 2.76 8.37 12.42
CA ASP A 88 3.51 7.61 11.45
C ASP A 88 2.94 7.74 10.04
N GLY A 89 3.83 8.01 9.09
CA GLY A 89 3.52 8.08 7.67
C GLY A 89 3.61 6.73 6.97
N ALA A 90 3.19 6.67 5.70
CA ALA A 90 3.29 5.46 4.88
C ALA A 90 4.72 4.90 4.78
N THR A 91 5.74 5.76 4.93
CA THR A 91 7.16 5.41 4.77
C THR A 91 7.90 5.18 6.10
N GLY A 92 7.28 5.45 7.25
CA GLY A 92 7.98 5.38 8.54
C GLY A 92 8.93 6.52 8.84
N VAL A 93 8.81 7.59 8.06
CA VAL A 93 9.61 8.80 8.20
C VAL A 93 8.64 9.94 8.54
N ASP A 94 8.13 9.94 9.76
CA ASP A 94 7.37 11.06 10.33
C ASP A 94 8.16 11.64 11.52
N PRO A 95 8.35 12.97 11.61
CA PRO A 95 9.08 13.57 12.72
C PRO A 95 8.43 13.33 14.08
N ASN A 96 7.16 12.90 14.12
CA ASN A 96 6.41 12.61 15.33
C ASN A 96 6.36 11.10 15.63
N THR A 97 7.06 10.24 14.88
CA THR A 97 7.16 8.81 15.20
C THR A 97 8.07 8.62 16.41
N ASN A 98 7.58 7.94 17.44
CA ASN A 98 8.47 7.54 18.54
C ASN A 98 9.38 6.42 18.09
N ARG A 99 10.62 6.47 18.56
CA ARG A 99 11.67 5.57 18.14
C ARG A 99 12.62 5.29 19.30
N ASP A 100 12.83 4.00 19.55
CA ASP A 100 13.97 3.52 20.30
C ASP A 100 14.95 2.87 19.34
N SER A 101 16.23 3.20 19.43
CA SER A 101 17.27 2.59 18.61
C SER A 101 18.46 2.16 19.44
N LEU A 102 18.91 0.94 19.24
CA LEU A 102 20.15 0.40 19.77
C LEU A 102 21.09 0.12 18.61
N SER A 103 22.26 0.77 18.62
CA SER A 103 23.31 0.49 17.64
C SER A 103 24.59 0.06 18.35
N THR A 104 25.23 -0.97 17.81
CA THR A 104 26.52 -1.47 18.31
C THR A 104 27.47 -1.69 17.14
N ARG A 105 28.76 -1.52 17.42
CA ARG A 105 29.84 -1.80 16.48
C ARG A 105 30.98 -2.46 17.21
N PHE A 106 31.52 -3.49 16.61
CA PHE A 106 32.66 -4.24 17.08
C PHE A 106 33.68 -4.34 15.95
N ASP A 107 34.91 -3.95 16.22
CA ASP A 107 36.05 -4.14 15.33
C ASP A 107 37.11 -4.91 16.09
N TYR A 108 37.62 -5.98 15.49
CA TYR A 108 38.64 -6.82 16.11
C TYR A 108 39.72 -7.21 15.11
N GLN A 109 40.95 -6.90 15.46
CA GLN A 109 42.13 -7.29 14.70
C GLN A 109 42.54 -8.71 15.16
N VAL A 110 42.17 -9.72 14.37
CA VAL A 110 42.45 -11.13 14.67
C VAL A 110 43.94 -11.42 14.57
N SER A 111 44.61 -10.83 13.58
CA SER A 111 46.06 -10.87 13.40
C SER A 111 46.52 -9.66 12.57
N SER A 112 47.83 -9.50 12.34
CA SER A 112 48.35 -8.40 11.50
C SER A 112 47.72 -8.33 10.10
N GLY A 113 47.29 -9.48 9.54
CA GLY A 113 46.66 -9.58 8.23
C GLY A 113 45.14 -9.74 8.25
N ASN A 114 44.48 -9.93 9.40
CA ASN A 114 43.05 -10.26 9.45
C ASN A 114 42.29 -9.35 10.40
N LYS A 115 41.21 -8.75 9.90
CA LYS A 115 40.29 -7.92 10.66
C LYS A 115 38.86 -8.39 10.47
N VAL A 116 38.12 -8.46 11.57
CA VAL A 116 36.68 -8.66 11.56
C VAL A 116 36.01 -7.38 12.05
N SER A 117 34.97 -6.94 11.35
CA SER A 117 34.09 -5.87 11.77
C SER A 117 32.66 -6.38 11.79
N TYR A 118 31.91 -5.97 12.80
CA TYR A 118 30.50 -6.27 12.95
C TYR A 118 29.77 -5.00 13.38
N SER A 119 28.60 -4.76 12.80
CA SER A 119 27.73 -3.67 13.20
C SER A 119 26.28 -4.16 13.21
N MET A 120 25.51 -3.59 14.11
CA MET A 120 24.12 -3.93 14.31
C MET A 120 23.36 -2.68 14.67
N THR A 121 22.17 -2.54 14.11
CA THR A 121 21.18 -1.57 14.54
C THR A 121 19.86 -2.30 14.71
N ARG A 122 19.21 -2.13 15.87
CA ARG A 122 17.83 -2.54 16.09
C ARG A 122 17.04 -1.32 16.45
N GLU A 123 15.89 -1.19 15.82
CA GLU A 123 15.00 -0.07 16.02
C GLU A 123 13.61 -0.60 16.36
N GLN A 124 12.90 0.13 17.21
CA GLN A 124 11.49 -0.06 17.47
C GLN A 124 10.80 1.29 17.32
N ASN A 125 9.94 1.38 16.31
CA ASN A 125 9.09 2.55 16.09
C ASN A 125 7.65 2.22 16.45
N TRP A 126 6.94 3.19 17.01
CA TRP A 126 5.51 3.06 17.27
C TRP A 126 4.78 4.40 17.14
N GLY A 127 3.49 4.31 16.82
CA GLY A 127 2.64 5.47 16.68
C GLY A 127 1.24 5.11 16.19
N VAL A 128 0.58 6.09 15.60
CA VAL A 128 -0.71 5.96 14.90
C VAL A 128 -0.56 6.42 13.46
N THR A 129 -1.34 5.87 12.54
CA THR A 129 -1.39 6.34 11.17
C THR A 129 -2.84 6.41 10.69
N GLY A 130 -3.11 7.22 9.67
CA GLY A 130 -4.45 7.27 9.05
C GLY A 130 -4.93 5.91 8.55
N GLN A 131 -4.01 5.00 8.21
CA GLN A 131 -4.34 3.65 7.76
C GLN A 131 -4.78 2.72 8.90
N THR A 132 -4.23 2.87 10.10
CA THR A 132 -4.53 2.04 11.27
C THR A 132 -5.63 2.64 12.13
N GLY A 133 -5.90 3.95 12.00
CA GLY A 133 -7.03 4.56 12.67
C GLY A 133 -6.71 5.81 13.43
N LEU A 134 -7.30 6.90 12.97
CA LEU A 134 -7.32 8.15 13.70
C LEU A 134 -8.78 8.50 14.01
N PRO A 135 -9.12 8.77 15.28
CA PRO A 135 -10.48 9.12 15.62
C PRO A 135 -10.83 10.51 15.09
N ALA A 136 -12.05 10.66 14.59
CA ALA A 136 -12.59 11.96 14.19
C ALA A 136 -12.82 12.90 15.39
N TYR A 137 -13.13 12.33 16.56
CA TYR A 137 -13.49 13.04 17.78
C TYR A 137 -12.54 12.74 18.96
N PRO A 138 -12.47 13.61 19.99
CA PRO A 138 -11.54 13.45 21.11
C PRO A 138 -11.67 12.13 21.88
N ASP A 139 -12.89 11.67 22.10
CA ASP A 139 -13.20 10.45 22.85
C ASP A 139 -13.19 9.18 21.98
N GLY A 140 -12.60 9.26 20.79
CA GLY A 140 -12.46 8.12 19.90
C GLY A 140 -11.22 7.28 20.19
N PHE A 141 -11.16 6.09 19.59
CA PHE A 141 -10.10 5.12 19.83
C PHE A 141 -9.02 5.22 18.74
N PHE A 142 -7.76 5.11 19.15
CA PHE A 142 -6.62 5.12 18.26
C PHE A 142 -6.26 3.71 17.82
N GLY A 143 -5.86 3.56 16.55
CA GLY A 143 -5.19 2.36 16.10
C GLY A 143 -3.77 2.30 16.63
N GLU A 144 -3.00 1.33 16.19
CA GLU A 144 -1.58 1.26 16.51
C GLU A 144 -0.79 0.79 15.31
N VAL A 145 0.37 1.39 15.10
CA VAL A 145 1.37 0.89 14.15
C VAL A 145 2.69 0.69 14.88
N GLN A 146 3.34 -0.42 14.57
CA GLN A 146 4.69 -0.72 15.04
C GLN A 146 5.59 -1.09 13.85
N ARG A 147 6.83 -0.60 13.87
CA ARG A 147 7.90 -1.11 13.03
C ARG A 147 9.06 -1.62 13.86
N ARG A 148 9.68 -2.69 13.39
CA ARG A 148 10.90 -3.25 13.99
C ARG A 148 11.93 -3.52 12.90
N PRO A 149 12.61 -2.48 12.39
CA PRO A 149 13.75 -2.66 11.52
C PRO A 149 14.93 -3.21 12.31
N ASP A 150 15.51 -4.29 11.82
CA ASP A 150 16.77 -4.80 12.32
C ASP A 150 17.79 -4.84 11.17
N PHE A 151 19.02 -4.39 11.42
CA PHE A 151 20.12 -4.41 10.47
C PHE A 151 21.36 -5.01 11.15
N TYR A 152 22.01 -5.93 10.46
CA TYR A 152 23.21 -6.63 10.91
C TYR A 152 24.16 -6.70 9.73
N SER A 153 25.43 -6.39 9.97
CA SER A 153 26.47 -6.48 8.96
C SER A 153 27.74 -6.99 9.60
N ALA A 154 28.36 -7.99 8.99
CA ALA A 154 29.67 -8.51 9.36
C ALA A 154 30.59 -8.47 8.14
N SER A 155 31.86 -8.15 8.35
CA SER A 155 32.88 -8.21 7.31
C SER A 155 34.17 -8.82 7.85
N TRP A 156 34.80 -9.66 7.05
CA TRP A 156 36.15 -10.17 7.29
C TRP A 156 37.05 -9.68 6.16
N THR A 157 38.01 -8.82 6.52
CA THR A 157 39.08 -8.38 5.65
C THR A 157 40.35 -9.19 5.92
N SER A 158 40.91 -9.82 4.89
CA SER A 158 42.12 -10.62 4.93
C SER A 158 43.16 -10.09 3.94
N THR A 159 44.28 -9.59 4.45
CA THR A 159 45.45 -9.21 3.68
C THR A 159 46.30 -10.46 3.45
N VAL A 160 46.13 -11.08 2.28
CA VAL A 160 46.82 -12.33 1.92
C VAL A 160 48.28 -12.07 1.57
N SER A 161 48.56 -10.93 0.93
CA SER A 161 49.89 -10.43 0.64
C SER A 161 49.87 -8.90 0.59
N PRO A 162 51.03 -8.20 0.46
CA PRO A 162 51.06 -6.74 0.27
C PRO A 162 50.28 -6.25 -0.96
N THR A 163 49.96 -7.14 -1.90
CA THR A 163 49.27 -6.82 -3.15
C THR A 163 47.90 -7.48 -3.29
N VAL A 164 47.49 -8.35 -2.35
CA VAL A 164 46.24 -9.12 -2.43
C VAL A 164 45.42 -8.95 -1.14
N LEU A 165 44.20 -8.45 -1.30
CA LEU A 165 43.23 -8.23 -0.23
C LEU A 165 41.94 -8.96 -0.55
N ASN A 166 41.45 -9.80 0.35
CA ASN A 166 40.11 -10.37 0.28
C ASN A 166 39.19 -9.70 1.32
N GLU A 167 37.98 -9.39 0.93
CA GLU A 167 36.93 -8.91 1.81
C GLU A 167 35.68 -9.75 1.62
N PHE A 168 35.30 -10.49 2.64
CA PHE A 168 34.00 -11.14 2.73
C PHE A 168 33.05 -10.27 3.53
N ARG A 169 31.81 -10.12 3.06
CA ARG A 169 30.75 -9.39 3.73
C ARG A 169 29.50 -10.24 3.81
N TRP A 170 28.84 -10.16 4.96
CA TRP A 170 27.50 -10.67 5.19
C TRP A 170 26.63 -9.54 5.71
N GLY A 171 25.44 -9.40 5.15
CA GLY A 171 24.43 -8.47 5.60
C GLY A 171 23.11 -9.19 5.82
N PHE A 172 22.40 -8.80 6.88
CA PHE A 172 21.01 -9.19 7.09
C PHE A 172 20.23 -7.96 7.53
N LYS A 173 19.18 -7.66 6.79
CA LYS A 173 18.18 -6.69 7.22
C LYS A 173 16.83 -7.36 7.36
N ARG A 174 16.01 -6.89 8.28
CA ARG A 174 14.63 -7.30 8.42
C ARG A 174 13.76 -6.09 8.68
N ASP A 175 12.87 -5.81 7.74
CA ASP A 175 11.87 -4.77 7.88
C ASP A 175 10.55 -5.41 8.33
N SER A 176 10.12 -5.12 9.56
CA SER A 176 8.82 -5.57 10.07
C SER A 176 7.90 -4.37 10.23
N TRP A 177 6.68 -4.46 9.70
CA TRP A 177 5.61 -3.48 9.87
C TRP A 177 4.34 -4.20 10.31
N ILE A 178 3.67 -3.64 11.30
CA ILE A 178 2.43 -4.18 11.85
C ILE A 178 1.49 -3.01 12.08
N GLY A 179 0.26 -3.12 11.59
CA GLY A 179 -0.79 -2.15 11.80
C GLY A 179 -2.04 -2.82 12.35
N TRP A 180 -2.54 -2.31 13.47
CA TRP A 180 -3.80 -2.73 14.06
C TRP A 180 -4.81 -1.59 14.04
N ASN A 181 -6.05 -1.92 13.69
CA ASN A 181 -7.16 -1.04 14.01
C ASN A 181 -7.47 -1.08 15.52
N PRO A 182 -8.20 -0.10 16.07
CA PRO A 182 -8.49 0.00 17.50
C PRO A 182 -9.20 -1.20 18.10
N PHE A 183 -9.91 -2.01 17.30
CA PHE A 183 -10.65 -3.18 17.80
C PHE A 183 -9.76 -4.40 18.04
N LEU A 184 -8.60 -4.45 17.40
CA LEU A 184 -7.81 -5.67 17.26
C LEU A 184 -6.35 -5.48 17.65
N ILE A 185 -6.02 -4.44 18.43
CA ILE A 185 -4.64 -4.13 18.83
C ILE A 185 -4.06 -5.33 19.60
N GLY A 186 -3.01 -5.91 19.06
CA GLY A 186 -2.25 -7.00 19.69
C GLY A 186 -2.63 -8.41 19.24
N CYS A 187 -3.76 -8.61 18.56
CA CYS A 187 -4.16 -9.92 18.05
C CYS A 187 -3.40 -10.30 16.77
N CYS A 188 -3.59 -11.55 16.34
CA CYS A 188 -3.49 -11.97 14.94
C CYS A 188 -2.12 -11.75 14.29
N TYR A 189 -1.08 -11.65 15.12
CA TYR A 189 0.32 -11.51 14.73
C TYR A 189 1.15 -12.45 15.59
N ASP A 190 2.13 -13.12 14.97
CA ASP A 190 3.04 -14.05 15.65
C ASP A 190 2.32 -15.19 16.41
N GLY A 191 1.26 -15.74 15.78
CA GLY A 191 0.49 -16.86 16.32
C GLY A 191 -0.52 -16.51 17.42
N LYS A 192 -0.69 -15.22 17.75
CA LYS A 192 -1.70 -14.78 18.71
C LYS A 192 -3.13 -14.95 18.18
N ALA A 193 -4.01 -15.44 19.04
CA ALA A 193 -5.45 -15.58 18.77
C ALA A 193 -6.15 -14.22 18.59
N GLU A 194 -7.37 -14.23 18.05
CA GLU A 194 -8.16 -13.01 17.78
C GLU A 194 -8.63 -12.29 19.05
N ASP A 195 -8.79 -13.01 20.15
CA ASP A 195 -9.17 -12.48 21.46
C ASP A 195 -7.98 -11.97 22.29
N ALA A 196 -6.74 -12.18 21.80
CA ALA A 196 -5.51 -11.67 22.39
C ALA A 196 -5.31 -10.17 22.10
N ILE A 197 -6.34 -9.38 22.41
CA ILE A 197 -6.42 -7.94 22.17
C ILE A 197 -6.11 -7.12 23.42
N SER A 198 -5.67 -5.89 23.22
CA SER A 198 -5.38 -4.92 24.29
C SER A 198 -6.65 -4.54 25.06
N GLU A 199 -6.47 -3.95 26.24
CA GLU A 199 -7.60 -3.51 27.06
C GLU A 199 -8.43 -2.43 26.38
N SER A 200 -7.78 -1.47 25.69
CA SER A 200 -8.50 -0.46 24.89
C SER A 200 -9.31 -1.08 23.75
N SER A 201 -8.81 -2.18 23.16
CA SER A 201 -9.53 -2.94 22.14
C SER A 201 -10.74 -3.67 22.71
N LYS A 202 -10.65 -4.21 23.93
CA LYS A 202 -11.81 -4.82 24.61
C LYS A 202 -12.88 -3.78 24.94
N GLU A 203 -12.47 -2.60 25.40
CA GLU A 203 -13.38 -1.49 25.70
C GLU A 203 -14.18 -1.07 24.45
N VAL A 204 -13.48 -0.83 23.33
CA VAL A 204 -14.16 -0.41 22.10
C VAL A 204 -15.02 -1.54 21.49
N THR A 205 -14.53 -2.79 21.47
CA THR A 205 -15.31 -3.92 20.91
C THR A 205 -16.56 -4.24 21.73
N ALA A 206 -16.59 -3.92 23.03
CA ALA A 206 -17.79 -4.03 23.85
C ALA A 206 -18.90 -3.04 23.45
N THR A 207 -18.54 -1.95 22.76
CA THR A 207 -19.48 -0.88 22.39
C THR A 207 -20.00 -1.01 20.96
N TYR A 208 -19.43 -1.90 20.15
CA TYR A 208 -19.87 -2.09 18.76
C TYR A 208 -20.81 -3.28 18.62
N PRO A 209 -21.72 -3.24 17.63
CA PRO A 209 -22.59 -4.36 17.37
C PRO A 209 -21.78 -5.60 16.99
N LYS A 210 -22.27 -6.76 17.41
CA LYS A 210 -21.73 -8.06 17.04
C LYS A 210 -22.79 -8.83 16.28
N ILE A 211 -22.38 -9.65 15.33
CA ILE A 211 -23.27 -10.63 14.70
C ILE A 211 -23.49 -11.82 15.65
N PRO A 212 -24.50 -12.69 15.42
CA PRO A 212 -24.81 -13.80 16.33
C PRO A 212 -23.65 -14.77 16.60
N THR A 213 -22.66 -14.85 15.69
CA THR A 213 -21.45 -15.66 15.89
C THR A 213 -20.43 -15.01 16.84
N GLY A 214 -20.74 -13.87 17.46
CA GLY A 214 -19.86 -13.16 18.40
C GLY A 214 -18.80 -12.26 17.77
N HIS A 215 -18.66 -12.30 16.43
CA HIS A 215 -17.71 -11.46 15.71
C HIS A 215 -18.22 -10.03 15.56
N LEU A 216 -17.29 -9.08 15.43
CA LEU A 216 -17.61 -7.66 15.25
C LEU A 216 -18.39 -7.44 13.94
N LEU A 217 -19.49 -6.69 14.01
CA LEU A 217 -20.11 -6.10 12.83
C LEU A 217 -19.51 -4.70 12.64
N TYR A 218 -18.71 -4.55 11.59
CA TYR A 218 -18.14 -3.25 11.27
C TYR A 218 -19.20 -2.35 10.63
N VAL A 219 -19.48 -1.17 11.19
CA VAL A 219 -20.55 -0.27 10.72
C VAL A 219 -19.94 1.01 10.15
N ASN A 220 -20.16 1.23 8.85
CA ASN A 220 -19.72 2.42 8.14
C ASN A 220 -20.92 3.36 7.90
N PRO A 221 -20.94 4.57 8.48
CA PRO A 221 -21.89 5.58 8.03
C PRO A 221 -21.56 5.99 6.58
N THR A 222 -22.55 6.04 5.67
CA THR A 222 -22.32 6.61 4.34
C THR A 222 -22.02 8.09 4.46
N ALA A 223 -21.00 8.57 3.74
CA ALA A 223 -20.79 9.99 3.55
C ALA A 223 -21.98 10.55 2.75
N ALA A 224 -22.81 11.40 3.37
CA ALA A 224 -23.85 12.08 2.60
C ALA A 224 -23.17 12.91 1.49
N GLY A 225 -23.61 12.71 0.25
CA GLY A 225 -23.01 13.33 -0.95
C GLY A 225 -22.93 14.86 -0.90
N ALA A 226 -22.17 15.43 -1.87
CA ALA A 226 -21.98 16.86 -2.16
C ALA A 226 -22.38 17.86 -1.05
N GLY A 227 -21.68 17.78 0.10
CA GLY A 227 -21.97 18.60 1.28
C GLY A 227 -21.21 18.19 2.54
N GLY A 228 -20.57 17.02 2.56
CA GLY A 228 -19.66 16.64 3.66
C GLY A 228 -20.37 16.28 4.97
N LEU A 229 -21.67 15.97 4.93
CA LEU A 229 -22.39 15.30 6.01
C LEU A 229 -21.99 13.82 6.09
N GLY A 230 -20.69 13.55 6.24
CA GLY A 230 -20.25 12.30 6.82
C GLY A 230 -20.41 12.45 8.32
N ILE A 231 -21.22 11.61 8.96
CA ILE A 231 -21.10 11.49 10.41
C ILE A 231 -19.68 10.94 10.62
N GLY A 232 -18.75 11.80 11.06
CA GLY A 232 -17.32 11.52 11.11
C GLY A 232 -17.05 10.12 11.65
N THR A 233 -16.30 9.29 10.93
CA THR A 233 -16.08 7.92 11.35
C THR A 233 -15.22 7.90 12.62
N TYR A 234 -15.65 7.21 13.68
CA TYR A 234 -14.82 6.85 14.85
C TYR A 234 -13.58 6.04 14.49
N ALA A 235 -13.50 5.67 13.21
CA ALA A 235 -12.87 4.51 12.70
C ALA A 235 -12.61 4.67 11.19
N PHE A 236 -12.18 5.85 10.70
CA PHE A 236 -11.77 5.90 9.28
C PHE A 236 -10.52 5.04 9.16
N TYR A 237 -10.66 3.88 8.54
CA TYR A 237 -9.54 3.00 8.24
C TYR A 237 -9.53 2.75 6.75
N GLY A 238 -8.34 2.77 6.15
CA GLY A 238 -8.18 2.16 4.84
C GLY A 238 -8.41 0.64 4.89
N VAL A 239 -8.27 0.00 6.07
CA VAL A 239 -8.32 -1.46 6.23
C VAL A 239 -8.89 -1.89 7.60
N PRO A 240 -10.03 -2.60 7.68
CA PRO A 240 -10.70 -3.01 8.93
C PRO A 240 -10.06 -4.21 9.66
N THR A 241 -8.98 -4.79 9.16
CA THR A 241 -8.29 -5.94 9.78
C THR A 241 -6.82 -5.63 10.07
N PRO A 242 -6.18 -6.32 11.03
CA PRO A 242 -4.75 -6.20 11.26
C PRO A 242 -3.97 -6.58 10.00
N ARG A 243 -2.90 -5.85 9.77
CA ARG A 243 -1.99 -6.08 8.64
C ARG A 243 -0.58 -6.20 9.16
N TYR A 244 0.20 -7.06 8.55
CA TYR A 244 1.62 -7.12 8.84
C TYR A 244 2.43 -7.53 7.63
N SER A 245 3.70 -7.12 7.64
CA SER A 245 4.71 -7.59 6.72
C SER A 245 6.02 -7.77 7.47
N LYS A 246 6.70 -8.90 7.24
CA LYS A 246 8.04 -9.18 7.75
C LYS A 246 8.92 -9.56 6.56
N SER A 247 9.83 -8.68 6.20
CA SER A 247 10.61 -8.79 4.96
C SER A 247 12.11 -8.88 5.25
N PRO A 248 12.64 -10.07 5.55
CA PRO A 248 14.08 -10.25 5.69
C PRO A 248 14.78 -10.26 4.32
N LEU A 249 15.94 -9.64 4.26
CA LEU A 249 16.86 -9.69 3.13
C LEU A 249 18.25 -10.04 3.67
N MET A 250 18.82 -11.10 3.14
CA MET A 250 20.17 -11.55 3.46
C MET A 250 21.06 -11.42 2.23
N GLN A 251 22.27 -10.91 2.43
CA GLN A 251 23.25 -10.74 1.36
C GLN A 251 24.59 -11.33 1.79
N PHE A 252 25.21 -12.05 0.86
CA PHE A 252 26.61 -12.47 0.95
C PHE A 252 27.37 -11.81 -0.19
N ALA A 253 28.54 -11.27 0.10
CA ALA A 253 29.40 -10.69 -0.91
C ALA A 253 30.86 -11.05 -0.64
N ASN A 254 31.62 -11.30 -1.70
CA ASN A 254 33.06 -11.40 -1.63
C ASN A 254 33.70 -10.44 -2.64
N THR A 255 34.81 -9.83 -2.26
CA THR A 255 35.59 -8.98 -3.14
C THR A 255 37.07 -9.28 -2.95
N LEU A 256 37.75 -9.66 -4.03
CA LEU A 256 39.19 -9.83 -4.09
C LEU A 256 39.78 -8.63 -4.83
N SER A 257 40.74 -7.97 -4.22
CA SER A 257 41.52 -6.88 -4.83
C SER A 257 42.95 -7.34 -5.00
N TRP A 258 43.53 -7.16 -6.18
CA TRP A 258 44.87 -7.58 -6.53
C TRP A 258 45.58 -6.51 -7.36
N THR A 259 46.72 -6.02 -6.88
CA THR A 259 47.52 -5.02 -7.60
C THR A 259 48.82 -5.63 -8.12
N THR A 260 49.10 -5.48 -9.41
CA THR A 260 50.34 -5.98 -10.02
C THR A 260 50.77 -5.08 -11.17
N GLY A 261 52.02 -4.63 -11.15
CA GLY A 261 52.56 -3.72 -12.18
C GLY A 261 51.68 -2.47 -12.37
N ALA A 262 51.20 -2.28 -13.60
CA ALA A 262 50.34 -1.16 -13.99
C ALA A 262 48.84 -1.39 -13.71
N HIS A 263 48.45 -2.55 -13.21
CA HIS A 263 47.06 -2.99 -13.06
C HIS A 263 46.65 -3.07 -11.59
N SER A 264 45.39 -2.71 -11.33
CA SER A 264 44.72 -2.94 -10.07
C SER A 264 43.38 -3.59 -10.36
N PHE A 265 43.33 -4.91 -10.16
CA PHE A 265 42.18 -5.74 -10.40
C PHE A 265 41.29 -5.80 -9.17
N GLN A 266 39.98 -5.86 -9.41
CA GLN A 266 38.99 -6.17 -8.40
C GLN A 266 37.94 -7.11 -8.98
N GLY A 267 37.67 -8.22 -8.31
CA GLY A 267 36.64 -9.17 -8.74
C GLY A 267 35.84 -9.67 -7.56
N GLY A 268 34.59 -10.07 -7.80
CA GLY A 268 33.72 -10.48 -6.72
C GLY A 268 32.42 -11.13 -7.16
N PHE A 269 31.72 -11.67 -6.16
CA PHE A 269 30.41 -12.28 -6.30
C PHE A 269 29.49 -11.78 -5.19
N GLU A 270 28.20 -11.68 -5.48
CA GLU A 270 27.14 -11.31 -4.56
C GLU A 270 25.97 -12.29 -4.71
N ALA A 271 25.39 -12.73 -3.60
CA ALA A 271 24.12 -13.45 -3.56
C ALA A 271 23.18 -12.77 -2.58
N THR A 272 21.95 -12.52 -3.01
CA THR A 272 20.91 -11.87 -2.21
C THR A 272 19.69 -12.78 -2.13
N TYR A 273 19.21 -13.03 -0.92
CA TYR A 273 18.01 -13.81 -0.63
C TYR A 273 17.00 -12.89 0.02
N ALA A 274 15.93 -12.56 -0.69
CA ALA A 274 14.84 -11.72 -0.22
C ALA A 274 13.60 -12.58 0.05
N ASN A 275 12.96 -12.35 1.20
CA ASN A 275 11.67 -12.92 1.55
C ASN A 275 10.72 -11.82 2.05
N SER A 276 9.41 -12.04 1.96
CA SER A 276 8.39 -11.18 2.54
C SER A 276 7.17 -12.00 2.96
N ASP A 277 7.01 -12.18 4.27
CA ASP A 277 5.81 -12.74 4.87
C ASP A 277 4.82 -11.60 5.07
N GLN A 278 3.63 -11.74 4.51
CA GLN A 278 2.65 -10.69 4.38
C GLN A 278 1.27 -11.19 4.80
N SER A 279 0.48 -10.36 5.48
CA SER A 279 -0.92 -10.67 5.77
C SER A 279 -1.79 -9.43 5.64
N ASN A 280 -2.91 -9.56 4.93
CA ASN A 280 -3.84 -8.47 4.62
C ASN A 280 -3.14 -7.25 3.98
N THR A 281 -2.02 -7.46 3.28
CA THR A 281 -1.28 -6.43 2.53
C THR A 281 -1.58 -6.53 1.03
N GLY A 282 -1.48 -5.42 0.29
CA GLY A 282 -1.64 -5.45 -1.17
C GLY A 282 -3.08 -5.25 -1.69
N GLY A 283 -4.05 -4.87 -0.86
CA GLY A 283 -5.35 -4.33 -1.31
C GLY A 283 -6.58 -5.23 -1.11
N ALA A 284 -6.43 -6.52 -0.76
CA ALA A 284 -7.52 -7.35 -0.26
C ALA A 284 -7.61 -7.16 1.26
N ALA A 285 -8.67 -6.51 1.76
CA ALA A 285 -8.57 -5.82 3.05
C ALA A 285 -9.76 -5.97 4.01
N THR A 286 -10.83 -6.71 3.72
CA THR A 286 -11.99 -6.76 4.64
C THR A 286 -12.44 -8.18 4.98
N SER A 287 -11.63 -8.94 5.74
CA SER A 287 -12.07 -10.25 6.24
C SER A 287 -13.21 -10.14 7.25
N VAL A 288 -13.37 -9.02 7.97
CA VAL A 288 -14.47 -8.79 8.93
C VAL A 288 -15.79 -8.40 8.22
N PRO A 289 -16.95 -8.95 8.64
CA PRO A 289 -18.28 -8.50 8.22
C PRO A 289 -18.48 -7.00 8.38
N SER A 290 -18.98 -6.35 7.34
CA SER A 290 -19.22 -4.90 7.37
C SER A 290 -20.59 -4.52 6.83
N SER A 291 -21.07 -3.37 7.27
CA SER A 291 -22.30 -2.74 6.83
C SER A 291 -22.02 -1.29 6.45
N THR A 292 -22.78 -0.80 5.49
CA THR A 292 -22.81 0.61 5.08
C THR A 292 -24.20 1.14 5.37
N LEU A 293 -24.30 2.19 6.19
CA LEU A 293 -25.57 2.80 6.56
C LEU A 293 -26.03 3.75 5.46
N GLY A 294 -27.31 3.76 5.11
CA GLY A 294 -27.85 4.67 4.12
C GLY A 294 -29.22 4.21 3.59
N VAL A 295 -29.69 4.88 2.54
CA VAL A 295 -31.04 4.66 2.00
C VAL A 295 -31.19 3.25 1.41
N GLY A 296 -30.18 2.77 0.67
CA GLY A 296 -30.24 1.48 -0.03
C GLY A 296 -31.35 1.44 -1.08
N ASN A 297 -31.93 0.25 -1.28
CA ASN A 297 -33.04 0.04 -2.24
C ASN A 297 -34.40 0.49 -1.73
N ILE A 298 -34.53 0.86 -0.45
CA ILE A 298 -35.80 1.27 0.14
C ILE A 298 -35.81 2.80 0.24
N PRO A 299 -36.41 3.51 -0.74
CA PRO A 299 -36.34 4.96 -0.79
C PRO A 299 -36.99 5.59 0.44
N VAL A 300 -36.53 6.79 0.80
CA VAL A 300 -37.17 7.62 1.81
C VAL A 300 -38.34 8.35 1.15
N PRO A 301 -39.61 8.12 1.56
CA PRO A 301 -40.76 8.73 0.92
C PRO A 301 -40.85 10.23 1.20
N GLY A 302 -41.49 10.98 0.30
CA GLY A 302 -42.00 12.33 0.60
C GLY A 302 -40.97 13.45 0.71
N VAL A 303 -39.66 13.20 0.59
CA VAL A 303 -38.62 14.25 0.63
C VAL A 303 -38.50 14.96 -0.72
N THR A 304 -39.22 16.06 -0.88
CA THR A 304 -39.18 16.91 -2.09
C THR A 304 -39.12 18.39 -1.73
N THR A 305 -38.70 19.23 -2.67
CA THR A 305 -38.71 20.71 -2.50
C THR A 305 -40.13 21.28 -2.38
N ALA A 306 -41.16 20.54 -2.81
CA ALA A 306 -42.56 20.93 -2.68
C ALA A 306 -43.10 20.67 -1.27
N ASN A 307 -42.73 19.52 -0.67
CA ASN A 307 -43.17 19.13 0.67
C ASN A 307 -42.38 19.85 1.77
N PHE A 308 -41.13 20.23 1.49
CA PHE A 308 -40.24 20.90 2.44
C PHE A 308 -39.80 22.27 1.91
N ARG A 309 -40.52 23.32 2.33
CA ARG A 309 -40.24 24.70 1.92
C ARG A 309 -38.79 25.09 2.23
N GLY A 310 -38.04 25.54 1.22
CA GLY A 310 -36.66 25.98 1.40
C GLY A 310 -35.60 24.87 1.31
N LEU A 311 -35.99 23.60 1.16
CA LEU A 311 -35.08 22.52 0.78
C LEU A 311 -34.63 22.73 -0.67
N ASN A 312 -33.32 22.62 -0.92
CA ASN A 312 -32.76 22.65 -2.28
C ASN A 312 -32.75 21.23 -2.88
N SER A 313 -32.95 21.10 -4.19
CA SER A 313 -32.87 19.80 -4.88
C SER A 313 -31.54 19.07 -4.64
N ASN A 314 -30.43 19.80 -4.50
CA ASN A 314 -29.11 19.24 -4.20
C ASN A 314 -28.98 18.70 -2.76
N ASP A 315 -29.86 19.13 -1.84
CA ASP A 315 -29.82 18.74 -0.42
C ASP A 315 -30.81 17.61 -0.10
N ILE A 316 -31.65 17.18 -1.06
CA ILE A 316 -32.60 16.05 -0.90
C ILE A 316 -31.86 14.78 -0.50
N GLY A 317 -30.84 14.39 -1.27
CA GLY A 317 -30.05 13.18 -0.99
C GLY A 317 -29.36 13.26 0.37
N THR A 318 -28.95 14.45 0.79
CA THR A 318 -28.33 14.69 2.09
C THR A 318 -29.29 14.43 3.24
N VAL A 319 -30.52 14.97 3.18
CA VAL A 319 -31.56 14.74 4.20
C VAL A 319 -31.95 13.25 4.27
N GLN A 320 -32.10 12.60 3.11
CA GLN A 320 -32.44 11.17 3.05
C GLN A 320 -31.34 10.29 3.65
N ASN A 321 -30.07 10.57 3.34
CA ASN A 321 -28.94 9.83 3.91
C ASN A 321 -28.72 10.14 5.40
N LEU A 322 -29.02 11.36 5.85
CA LEU A 322 -28.99 11.71 7.27
C LEU A 322 -30.03 10.91 8.06
N LEU A 323 -31.29 10.90 7.61
CA LEU A 323 -32.34 10.08 8.23
C LEU A 323 -31.93 8.60 8.27
N ALA A 324 -31.49 8.06 7.13
CA ALA A 324 -31.12 6.66 7.03
C ALA A 324 -29.91 6.30 7.91
N SER A 325 -28.90 7.15 7.99
CA SER A 325 -27.75 6.92 8.84
C SER A 325 -28.10 7.03 10.33
N LEU A 326 -28.89 8.04 10.72
CA LEU A 326 -29.33 8.20 12.11
C LEU A 326 -30.23 7.05 12.57
N SER A 327 -31.07 6.51 11.69
CA SER A 327 -31.94 5.37 11.98
C SER A 327 -31.23 4.01 11.91
N GLY A 328 -29.93 3.98 11.60
CA GLY A 328 -29.17 2.74 11.40
C GLY A 328 -29.65 1.91 10.22
N SER A 329 -30.27 2.51 9.20
CA SER A 329 -30.73 1.86 7.96
C SER A 329 -29.54 1.31 7.19
N ILE A 330 -29.62 0.06 6.72
CA ILE A 330 -28.56 -0.61 5.97
C ILE A 330 -28.73 -0.34 4.47
N ALA A 331 -27.77 0.36 3.87
CA ALA A 331 -27.69 0.50 2.42
C ALA A 331 -27.10 -0.76 1.77
N SER A 332 -26.04 -1.31 2.37
CA SER A 332 -25.42 -2.55 1.90
C SER A 332 -24.69 -3.28 3.03
N LEU A 333 -24.51 -4.58 2.86
CA LEU A 333 -23.65 -5.44 3.67
C LEU A 333 -22.52 -5.94 2.80
N SER A 334 -21.32 -6.05 3.35
CA SER A 334 -20.15 -6.54 2.61
C SER A 334 -19.36 -7.56 3.44
N HIS A 335 -18.88 -8.59 2.75
CA HIS A 335 -18.15 -9.71 3.31
C HIS A 335 -17.09 -10.19 2.32
N GLN A 336 -15.85 -10.42 2.76
CA GLN A 336 -14.80 -10.92 1.90
C GLN A 336 -14.40 -12.35 2.26
N TYR A 337 -14.27 -13.14 1.21
CA TYR A 337 -13.77 -14.50 1.17
C TYR A 337 -12.39 -14.54 0.52
N PHE A 338 -11.56 -15.52 0.88
CA PHE A 338 -10.21 -15.64 0.34
C PHE A 338 -9.63 -17.05 0.46
N MET A 339 -8.46 -17.27 -0.14
CA MET A 339 -7.67 -18.49 -0.01
C MET A 339 -6.28 -18.24 0.56
N ASN A 340 -5.82 -19.22 1.33
CA ASN A 340 -4.48 -19.36 1.90
C ASN A 340 -3.76 -20.65 1.45
N SER A 341 -4.37 -21.50 0.62
CA SER A 341 -3.71 -22.66 0.01
C SER A 341 -4.25 -22.98 -1.39
N PRO A 342 -3.39 -23.37 -2.36
CA PRO A 342 -3.80 -23.69 -3.74
C PRO A 342 -4.67 -24.93 -3.85
N THR A 343 -4.79 -25.74 -2.79
CA THR A 343 -5.62 -26.95 -2.77
C THR A 343 -6.98 -26.73 -2.10
N GLN A 344 -7.31 -25.51 -1.66
CA GLN A 344 -8.61 -25.23 -1.05
C GLN A 344 -9.73 -25.31 -2.09
N THR A 345 -10.77 -26.07 -1.76
CA THR A 345 -11.97 -26.22 -2.60
C THR A 345 -13.13 -25.31 -2.15
N THR A 346 -12.98 -24.65 -1.00
CA THR A 346 -13.90 -23.67 -0.42
C THR A 346 -13.12 -22.46 0.06
N PHE A 347 -13.73 -21.28 0.03
CA PHE A 347 -13.11 -20.07 0.57
C PHE A 347 -13.03 -20.11 2.09
N SER A 348 -11.96 -19.54 2.63
CA SER A 348 -11.85 -19.13 4.03
C SER A 348 -12.49 -17.75 4.24
N ASP A 349 -12.91 -17.49 5.47
CA ASP A 349 -13.45 -16.20 5.91
C ASP A 349 -13.18 -15.93 7.41
N TYR A 350 -13.76 -14.86 7.97
CA TYR A 350 -13.57 -14.48 9.38
C TYR A 350 -13.86 -15.58 10.40
N ARG A 351 -14.65 -16.60 10.06
CA ARG A 351 -14.97 -17.71 10.97
C ARG A 351 -13.79 -18.65 11.16
N GLU A 352 -12.89 -18.69 10.17
CA GLU A 352 -11.68 -19.51 10.20
C GLU A 352 -10.44 -18.68 10.58
N THR A 353 -10.28 -17.50 9.96
CA THR A 353 -9.17 -16.60 10.22
C THR A 353 -9.45 -15.21 9.68
N LEU A 354 -8.92 -14.18 10.34
CA LEU A 354 -8.86 -12.83 9.78
C LEU A 354 -7.68 -12.60 8.81
N SER A 355 -6.76 -13.58 8.64
CA SER A 355 -5.50 -13.39 7.93
C SER A 355 -5.51 -13.94 6.50
N PHE A 356 -5.37 -13.04 5.52
CA PHE A 356 -5.03 -13.36 4.14
C PHE A 356 -3.51 -13.36 3.97
N ALA A 357 -2.87 -14.52 4.17
CA ALA A 357 -1.42 -14.65 4.29
C ALA A 357 -0.74 -14.94 2.95
N ARG A 358 0.44 -14.36 2.73
CA ARG A 358 1.27 -14.51 1.53
C ARG A 358 2.75 -14.58 1.92
N ASN A 359 3.53 -15.38 1.19
CA ASN A 359 4.94 -15.57 1.51
C ASN A 359 5.77 -15.53 0.23
N PHE A 360 6.43 -14.41 -0.02
CA PHE A 360 7.10 -14.16 -1.28
C PHE A 360 8.61 -14.26 -1.19
N HIS A 361 9.23 -14.91 -2.16
CA HIS A 361 10.68 -15.05 -2.24
C HIS A 361 11.23 -14.54 -3.57
N GLN A 362 12.43 -13.98 -3.53
CA GLN A 362 13.25 -13.68 -4.70
C GLN A 362 14.73 -13.90 -4.34
N ASN A 363 15.45 -14.61 -5.20
CA ASN A 363 16.88 -14.85 -5.02
C ASN A 363 17.63 -14.30 -6.21
N ASP A 364 18.61 -13.46 -5.93
CA ASP A 364 19.41 -12.77 -6.92
C ASP A 364 20.89 -13.11 -6.74
N TRP A 365 21.66 -13.05 -7.81
CA TRP A 365 23.10 -13.11 -7.74
C TRP A 365 23.76 -12.16 -8.72
N ALA A 366 25.00 -11.79 -8.44
CA ALA A 366 25.81 -11.00 -9.35
C ALA A 366 27.27 -11.40 -9.28
N ALA A 367 27.99 -11.18 -10.37
CA ALA A 367 29.44 -11.31 -10.43
C ALA A 367 30.02 -10.09 -11.13
N PHE A 368 31.20 -9.65 -10.71
CA PHE A 368 31.87 -8.53 -11.35
C PHE A 368 33.37 -8.70 -11.43
N PHE A 369 33.97 -8.00 -12.39
CA PHE A 369 35.39 -7.83 -12.54
C PHE A 369 35.70 -6.41 -13.02
N LYS A 370 36.76 -5.81 -12.49
CA LYS A 370 37.24 -4.46 -12.81
C LYS A 370 38.77 -4.45 -12.87
N ASP A 371 39.31 -3.68 -13.80
CA ASP A 371 40.71 -3.32 -13.89
C ASP A 371 40.85 -1.80 -13.91
N ASN A 372 41.70 -1.27 -13.03
CA ASN A 372 42.21 0.08 -13.11
C ASN A 372 43.65 0.03 -13.66
N TRP A 373 43.78 0.35 -14.93
CA TRP A 373 44.99 0.19 -15.71
C TRP A 373 45.68 1.52 -15.98
N LYS A 374 46.90 1.68 -15.49
CA LYS A 374 47.79 2.79 -15.83
C LYS A 374 48.49 2.50 -17.16
N VAL A 375 47.84 2.81 -18.28
CA VAL A 375 48.39 2.61 -19.63
C VAL A 375 49.71 3.35 -19.81
N THR A 376 49.77 4.59 -19.31
CA THR A 376 50.96 5.44 -19.31
C THR A 376 51.01 6.24 -17.99
N SER A 377 52.06 7.05 -17.79
CA SER A 377 52.15 7.95 -16.62
C SER A 377 51.06 9.03 -16.58
N ASN A 378 50.37 9.25 -17.70
CA ASN A 378 49.37 10.30 -17.86
C ASN A 378 47.99 9.79 -18.27
N LEU A 379 47.83 8.53 -18.67
CA LEU A 379 46.56 7.91 -19.05
C LEU A 379 46.25 6.71 -18.14
N THR A 380 45.07 6.76 -17.52
CA THR A 380 44.50 5.66 -16.74
C THR A 380 43.15 5.26 -17.32
N LEU A 381 42.94 3.96 -17.52
CA LEU A 381 41.66 3.38 -17.92
C LEU A 381 41.03 2.62 -16.76
N ASN A 382 39.71 2.75 -16.62
CA ASN A 382 38.90 2.01 -15.67
C ASN A 382 37.95 1.12 -16.49
N LEU A 383 38.22 -0.17 -16.53
CA LEU A 383 37.43 -1.13 -17.30
C LEU A 383 36.73 -2.06 -16.33
N GLY A 384 35.44 -2.29 -16.48
CA GLY A 384 34.72 -3.23 -15.63
C GLY A 384 33.51 -3.82 -16.31
N LEU A 385 33.16 -5.03 -15.87
CA LEU A 385 31.96 -5.74 -16.28
C LEU A 385 31.31 -6.34 -15.04
N ARG A 386 30.00 -6.15 -14.94
CA ARG A 386 29.15 -6.84 -13.97
C ARG A 386 28.08 -7.64 -14.72
N VAL A 387 27.72 -8.79 -14.17
CA VAL A 387 26.58 -9.59 -14.61
C VAL A 387 25.65 -9.73 -13.43
N ASP A 388 24.40 -9.30 -13.60
CA ASP A 388 23.36 -9.44 -12.59
C ASP A 388 22.34 -10.50 -13.04
N LYS A 389 21.86 -11.32 -12.11
CA LYS A 389 20.75 -12.23 -12.35
C LYS A 389 19.71 -12.04 -11.25
N TYR A 390 18.58 -11.47 -11.64
CA TYR A 390 17.45 -11.33 -10.75
C TYR A 390 16.53 -12.53 -10.89
N GLY A 391 16.15 -13.13 -9.77
CA GLY A 391 15.21 -14.23 -9.75
C GLY A 391 13.79 -13.77 -10.09
N VAL A 392 13.00 -14.64 -10.70
CA VAL A 392 11.54 -14.42 -10.80
C VAL A 392 10.94 -14.68 -9.41
N PRO A 393 10.19 -13.74 -8.82
CA PRO A 393 9.62 -13.93 -7.50
C PRO A 393 8.54 -15.01 -7.53
N TYR A 394 8.38 -15.73 -6.42
CA TYR A 394 7.38 -16.77 -6.27
C TYR A 394 6.74 -16.73 -4.89
N ASP A 395 5.53 -17.24 -4.78
CA ASP A 395 4.83 -17.43 -3.50
C ASP A 395 5.12 -18.85 -2.98
N SER A 396 5.72 -18.97 -1.79
CA SER A 396 6.04 -20.26 -1.18
C SER A 396 4.82 -20.98 -0.62
N SER A 397 3.68 -20.31 -0.48
CA SER A 397 2.37 -20.95 -0.23
C SER A 397 1.79 -21.62 -1.47
N GLY A 398 2.41 -21.44 -2.64
CA GLY A 398 1.96 -22.03 -3.91
C GLY A 398 0.80 -21.29 -4.56
N LEU A 399 0.44 -20.11 -4.04
CA LEU A 399 -0.67 -19.30 -4.55
C LEU A 399 -0.30 -18.39 -5.72
N GLY A 400 0.96 -18.36 -6.19
CA GLY A 400 1.30 -17.58 -7.38
C GLY A 400 0.42 -17.95 -8.57
N VAL A 401 0.00 -16.97 -9.37
CA VAL A 401 -0.93 -17.16 -10.50
C VAL A 401 -0.49 -16.41 -11.74
N ARG A 402 -0.85 -16.95 -12.90
CA ARG A 402 -0.69 -16.30 -14.20
C ARG A 402 -1.80 -16.77 -15.17
N PRO A 403 -2.05 -16.07 -16.29
CA PRO A 403 -2.89 -16.62 -17.34
C PRO A 403 -2.24 -17.86 -17.96
N LYS A 404 -3.04 -18.90 -18.17
CA LYS A 404 -2.63 -20.11 -18.87
C LYS A 404 -2.21 -19.77 -20.28
N GLY A 405 -1.01 -20.22 -20.67
CA GLY A 405 -0.40 -19.83 -21.95
C GLY A 405 0.32 -18.47 -21.93
N GLY A 406 0.48 -17.84 -20.75
CA GLY A 406 1.26 -16.61 -20.59
C GLY A 406 0.49 -15.37 -20.99
N GLN A 407 1.21 -14.35 -21.47
CA GLN A 407 0.68 -13.05 -21.87
C GLN A 407 -0.47 -13.18 -22.89
N ALA A 408 -0.40 -14.15 -23.80
CA ALA A 408 -1.44 -14.38 -24.80
C ALA A 408 -2.81 -14.64 -24.18
N GLY A 409 -2.87 -15.32 -23.02
CA GLY A 409 -4.11 -15.59 -22.31
C GLY A 409 -4.82 -14.35 -21.77
N LEU A 410 -4.15 -13.19 -21.70
CA LEU A 410 -4.75 -11.93 -21.22
C LEU A 410 -5.70 -11.28 -22.24
N PHE A 411 -5.49 -11.52 -23.54
CA PHE A 411 -6.34 -10.96 -24.60
C PHE A 411 -7.73 -11.62 -24.65
N GLY A 412 -7.91 -12.71 -23.91
CA GLY A 412 -9.18 -13.36 -23.71
C GLY A 412 -9.82 -13.75 -25.05
N SER A 413 -11.11 -13.47 -25.18
CA SER A 413 -11.88 -13.83 -26.38
C SER A 413 -11.49 -13.04 -27.64
N SER A 414 -10.83 -11.88 -27.48
CA SER A 414 -10.50 -10.99 -28.59
C SER A 414 -9.30 -11.49 -29.41
N GLY A 415 -8.37 -12.26 -28.83
CA GLY A 415 -7.22 -12.79 -29.55
C GLY A 415 -6.12 -13.31 -28.63
N ALA A 416 -4.87 -13.23 -29.10
CA ALA A 416 -3.68 -13.71 -28.38
C ALA A 416 -2.53 -12.69 -28.35
N ASP A 417 -2.67 -11.53 -29.00
CA ASP A 417 -1.63 -10.51 -29.10
C ASP A 417 -2.22 -9.12 -29.38
N PHE A 418 -1.33 -8.12 -29.46
CA PHE A 418 -1.70 -6.71 -29.66
C PHE A 418 -2.36 -6.40 -31.02
N SER A 419 -2.42 -7.32 -31.98
CA SER A 419 -3.21 -7.13 -33.22
C SER A 419 -4.72 -7.18 -32.96
N ALA A 420 -5.14 -7.79 -31.85
CA ALA A 420 -6.50 -7.71 -31.36
C ALA A 420 -6.84 -6.33 -30.78
N MET A 421 -5.81 -5.52 -30.51
CA MET A 421 -6.00 -4.24 -29.85
C MET A 421 -6.54 -3.17 -30.82
N TRP A 422 -7.54 -2.41 -30.38
CA TRP A 422 -8.32 -1.42 -31.12
C TRP A 422 -9.03 -1.97 -32.35
N ASN A 423 -9.36 -3.26 -32.32
CA ASN A 423 -10.00 -3.96 -33.43
C ASN A 423 -11.34 -4.57 -33.00
N PRO A 424 -12.48 -3.92 -33.32
CA PRO A 424 -13.79 -4.42 -32.92
C PRO A 424 -14.19 -5.75 -33.61
N ASN A 425 -13.45 -6.18 -34.63
CA ASN A 425 -13.67 -7.45 -35.33
C ASN A 425 -12.67 -8.54 -34.92
N ALA A 426 -11.82 -8.28 -33.92
CA ALA A 426 -10.86 -9.25 -33.43
C ALA A 426 -11.59 -10.51 -32.94
N SER A 427 -11.15 -11.66 -33.45
CA SER A 427 -11.72 -12.97 -33.16
C SER A 427 -10.60 -14.02 -33.18
N GLY A 428 -10.83 -15.18 -32.57
CA GLY A 428 -9.84 -16.26 -32.48
C GLY A 428 -9.15 -16.39 -31.12
N GLY A 429 -9.58 -15.61 -30.12
CA GLY A 429 -9.17 -15.79 -28.73
C GLY A 429 -9.98 -16.87 -27.99
N SER A 430 -9.73 -17.02 -26.69
CA SER A 430 -10.46 -17.91 -25.79
C SER A 430 -10.62 -17.26 -24.41
N PRO A 431 -11.67 -17.55 -23.63
CA PRO A 431 -11.80 -17.00 -22.30
C PRO A 431 -10.53 -17.21 -21.48
N THR A 432 -10.06 -16.15 -20.81
CA THR A 432 -8.86 -16.22 -19.97
C THR A 432 -9.04 -17.25 -18.88
N VAL A 433 -8.12 -18.22 -18.82
CA VAL A 433 -8.03 -19.23 -17.76
C VAL A 433 -6.76 -18.94 -16.97
N LEU A 434 -6.82 -19.00 -15.65
CA LEU A 434 -5.66 -18.86 -14.79
C LEU A 434 -5.06 -20.23 -14.44
N GLU A 435 -3.75 -20.26 -14.26
CA GLU A 435 -3.04 -21.40 -13.73
C GLU A 435 -2.17 -20.94 -12.56
N PHE A 436 -1.98 -21.83 -11.57
CA PHE A 436 -1.00 -21.58 -10.53
C PHE A 436 0.42 -21.60 -11.12
N ALA A 437 1.31 -20.84 -10.52
CA ALA A 437 2.69 -20.68 -10.95
C ALA A 437 3.62 -20.49 -9.75
N GLY A 438 4.81 -21.07 -9.83
CA GLY A 438 5.85 -21.00 -8.81
C GLY A 438 6.12 -22.35 -8.14
N LYS A 439 7.29 -22.46 -7.53
CA LYS A 439 7.90 -23.72 -7.05
C LYS A 439 7.04 -24.54 -6.08
N SER A 440 6.23 -23.90 -5.26
CA SER A 440 5.35 -24.57 -4.27
C SER A 440 3.92 -24.77 -4.78
N SER A 441 3.65 -24.44 -6.03
CA SER A 441 2.31 -24.50 -6.62
C SER A 441 2.04 -25.84 -7.31
N PRO A 442 0.79 -26.14 -7.70
CA PRO A 442 0.48 -27.29 -8.55
C PRO A 442 1.27 -27.35 -9.87
N ASN A 443 1.80 -26.22 -10.35
CA ASN A 443 2.68 -26.15 -11.53
C ASN A 443 4.07 -25.61 -11.13
N PRO A 444 4.94 -26.43 -10.50
CA PRO A 444 6.19 -25.98 -9.89
C PRO A 444 7.20 -25.37 -10.88
N ASP A 445 7.18 -25.83 -12.14
CA ASP A 445 8.10 -25.37 -13.19
C ASP A 445 7.60 -24.13 -13.95
N THR A 446 6.36 -23.70 -13.67
CA THR A 446 5.76 -22.55 -14.35
C THR A 446 6.12 -21.26 -13.61
N LEU A 447 6.78 -20.32 -14.30
CA LEU A 447 7.12 -19.00 -13.77
C LEU A 447 6.03 -17.99 -14.12
N ILE A 448 5.82 -17.00 -13.23
CA ILE A 448 4.86 -15.90 -13.46
C ILE A 448 5.23 -14.99 -14.64
N TYR A 449 6.52 -14.97 -15.04
CA TYR A 449 7.05 -14.40 -16.27
C TYR A 449 8.42 -15.03 -16.57
N GLY A 450 8.94 -14.82 -17.79
CA GLY A 450 10.20 -15.38 -18.24
C GLY A 450 11.41 -14.91 -17.43
N ASN A 451 12.44 -15.76 -17.38
CA ASN A 451 13.70 -15.41 -16.74
C ASN A 451 14.52 -14.46 -17.63
N ASP A 452 14.96 -13.33 -17.08
CA ASP A 452 15.90 -12.43 -17.75
C ASP A 452 17.33 -12.72 -17.29
N SER A 453 18.19 -13.20 -18.19
CA SER A 453 19.55 -13.66 -17.88
C SER A 453 20.65 -12.89 -18.62
N ASN A 454 20.31 -11.85 -19.39
CA ASN A 454 21.28 -11.14 -20.23
C ASN A 454 21.63 -9.73 -19.69
N ASN A 455 21.65 -9.58 -18.36
CA ASN A 455 21.93 -8.30 -17.71
C ASN A 455 23.44 -8.06 -17.57
N PHE A 456 24.08 -7.69 -18.67
CA PHE A 456 25.48 -7.29 -18.71
C PHE A 456 25.61 -5.79 -18.47
N ALA A 457 26.30 -5.43 -17.38
CA ALA A 457 26.54 -4.08 -16.94
C ALA A 457 28.02 -3.69 -17.16
N PRO A 458 28.40 -3.27 -18.39
CA PRO A 458 29.73 -2.75 -18.64
C PRO A 458 29.92 -1.37 -17.98
N SER A 459 31.15 -1.10 -17.57
CA SER A 459 31.60 0.20 -17.11
C SER A 459 32.97 0.50 -17.72
N ILE A 460 33.09 1.66 -18.35
CA ILE A 460 34.31 2.12 -19.01
C ILE A 460 34.53 3.56 -18.58
N GLY A 461 35.74 3.88 -18.14
CA GLY A 461 36.14 5.23 -17.81
C GLY A 461 37.60 5.48 -18.14
N PHE A 462 37.96 6.75 -18.27
CA PHE A 462 39.33 7.16 -18.48
C PHE A 462 39.63 8.45 -17.73
N SER A 463 40.89 8.62 -17.39
CA SER A 463 41.46 9.88 -16.89
C SER A 463 42.76 10.12 -17.62
N TRP A 464 42.85 11.25 -18.32
CA TRP A 464 44.00 11.58 -19.15
C TRP A 464 44.50 12.98 -18.84
N ASN A 465 45.72 13.06 -18.31
CA ASN A 465 46.46 14.32 -18.23
C ASN A 465 47.15 14.57 -19.59
N LEU A 466 46.75 15.64 -20.27
CA LEU A 466 47.22 15.96 -21.61
C LEU A 466 48.65 16.54 -21.54
N PRO A 467 49.67 15.83 -22.04
CA PRO A 467 51.08 16.14 -21.76
C PRO A 467 51.63 17.32 -22.58
N TRP A 468 50.88 17.79 -23.58
CA TRP A 468 51.29 18.85 -24.50
C TRP A 468 50.94 20.27 -24.03
N PHE A 469 50.31 20.42 -22.86
CA PHE A 469 50.03 21.73 -22.29
C PHE A 469 51.04 22.08 -21.18
N ALA A 470 51.51 23.34 -21.18
CA ALA A 470 52.42 23.85 -20.15
C ALA A 470 51.81 23.87 -18.73
N ARG A 471 50.48 23.92 -18.64
CA ARG A 471 49.71 23.80 -17.40
C ARG A 471 48.84 22.56 -17.46
N SER A 472 48.58 21.95 -16.29
CA SER A 472 47.83 20.70 -16.20
C SER A 472 46.44 20.83 -16.83
N THR A 473 46.13 19.92 -17.74
CA THR A 473 44.79 19.79 -18.35
C THR A 473 44.39 18.33 -18.28
N VAL A 474 43.39 18.02 -17.47
CA VAL A 474 42.92 16.66 -17.23
C VAL A 474 41.54 16.49 -17.85
N VAL A 475 41.41 15.50 -18.72
CA VAL A 475 40.13 15.06 -19.27
C VAL A 475 39.73 13.77 -18.56
N ARG A 476 38.51 13.72 -18.06
CA ARG A 476 37.92 12.52 -17.46
C ARG A 476 36.61 12.23 -18.15
N GLY A 477 36.33 10.95 -18.40
CA GLY A 477 35.05 10.56 -18.94
C GLY A 477 34.73 9.12 -18.57
N GLY A 478 33.45 8.79 -18.64
CA GLY A 478 32.98 7.47 -18.31
C GLY A 478 31.59 7.18 -18.83
N TYR A 479 31.31 5.89 -18.97
CA TYR A 479 30.03 5.32 -19.34
C TYR A 479 29.81 4.05 -18.50
N GLY A 480 28.59 3.85 -18.00
CA GLY A 480 28.24 2.65 -17.27
C GLY A 480 26.75 2.32 -17.32
N VAL A 481 26.44 1.03 -17.22
CA VAL A 481 25.07 0.50 -17.15
C VAL A 481 24.82 -0.02 -15.74
N ASN A 482 23.65 0.26 -15.16
CA ASN A 482 23.21 -0.28 -13.88
C ASN A 482 21.78 -0.81 -14.00
N TYR A 483 21.55 -2.06 -13.60
CA TYR A 483 20.23 -2.68 -13.61
C TYR A 483 19.47 -2.44 -12.30
N THR A 484 18.15 -2.42 -12.39
CA THR A 484 17.25 -2.28 -11.23
C THR A 484 16.29 -3.47 -11.17
N GLY A 485 16.68 -4.54 -10.48
CA GLY A 485 15.91 -5.80 -10.46
C GLY A 485 15.31 -6.21 -9.12
N ALA A 486 15.33 -5.35 -8.11
CA ALA A 486 14.74 -5.65 -6.80
C ALA A 486 13.21 -5.89 -6.91
N ALA A 487 12.71 -7.00 -6.36
CA ALA A 487 11.27 -7.27 -6.34
C ALA A 487 10.52 -6.24 -5.51
N THR A 488 9.39 -5.81 -6.07
CA THR A 488 8.35 -5.11 -5.32
C THR A 488 7.29 -6.12 -4.89
N PHE A 489 7.49 -6.77 -3.75
CA PHE A 489 6.55 -7.78 -3.24
C PHE A 489 5.14 -7.24 -3.00
N LEU A 490 4.98 -5.93 -2.76
CA LEU A 490 3.66 -5.29 -2.64
C LEU A 490 2.87 -5.39 -3.96
N GLN A 491 3.51 -5.15 -5.11
CA GLN A 491 2.88 -5.25 -6.42
C GLN A 491 2.55 -6.70 -6.76
N PHE A 492 3.42 -7.63 -6.38
CA PHE A 492 3.14 -9.05 -6.58
C PHE A 492 1.95 -9.52 -5.72
N SER A 493 1.89 -9.06 -4.47
CA SER A 493 0.75 -9.28 -3.58
C SER A 493 -0.55 -8.73 -4.16
N SER A 494 -0.54 -7.50 -4.69
CA SER A 494 -1.74 -6.90 -5.27
C SER A 494 -2.24 -7.64 -6.52
N ASN A 495 -1.32 -8.08 -7.39
CA ASN A 495 -1.69 -8.84 -8.59
C ASN A 495 -2.34 -10.17 -8.21
N LEU A 496 -1.76 -10.88 -7.24
CA LEU A 496 -2.32 -12.11 -6.72
C LEU A 496 -3.66 -11.90 -6.00
N ALA A 497 -3.81 -10.84 -5.21
CA ALA A 497 -5.05 -10.50 -4.54
C ALA A 497 -6.18 -10.14 -5.54
N SER A 498 -5.82 -9.54 -6.67
CA SER A 498 -6.76 -9.21 -7.76
C SER A 498 -7.14 -10.40 -8.64
N ALA A 499 -6.44 -11.53 -8.54
CA ALA A 499 -6.70 -12.68 -9.40
C ALA A 499 -8.10 -13.24 -9.14
N PRO A 500 -8.96 -13.34 -10.18
CA PRO A 500 -10.25 -13.99 -10.06
C PRO A 500 -10.15 -15.36 -9.36
N GLY A 501 -10.92 -15.52 -8.28
CA GLY A 501 -10.94 -16.75 -7.49
C GLY A 501 -9.94 -16.81 -6.33
N SER A 502 -8.97 -15.89 -6.22
CA SER A 502 -8.07 -15.80 -5.04
C SER A 502 -8.75 -15.19 -3.83
N SER A 503 -9.68 -14.27 -4.10
CA SER A 503 -10.56 -13.63 -3.15
C SER A 503 -11.90 -13.29 -3.80
N LEU A 504 -12.95 -13.19 -2.99
CA LEU A 504 -14.29 -12.85 -3.42
C LEU A 504 -14.90 -11.88 -2.42
N ALA A 505 -15.13 -10.64 -2.87
CA ALA A 505 -15.92 -9.67 -2.11
C ALA A 505 -17.39 -9.82 -2.50
N VAL A 506 -18.24 -10.13 -1.53
CA VAL A 506 -19.69 -10.23 -1.70
C VAL A 506 -20.32 -8.99 -1.08
N THR A 507 -21.15 -8.30 -1.86
CA THR A 507 -21.98 -7.20 -1.38
C THR A 507 -23.45 -7.56 -1.54
N LEU A 508 -24.20 -7.50 -0.44
CA LEU A 508 -25.66 -7.65 -0.42
C LEU A 508 -26.29 -6.28 -0.24
N VAL A 509 -27.10 -5.84 -1.21
CA VAL A 509 -28.02 -4.71 -1.04
C VAL A 509 -29.38 -5.29 -0.62
N PRO A 510 -29.83 -5.09 0.63
CA PRO A 510 -31.06 -5.70 1.10
C PRO A 510 -32.27 -5.35 0.21
N PRO A 511 -33.06 -6.34 -0.24
CA PRO A 511 -34.26 -6.10 -1.06
C PRO A 511 -35.43 -5.53 -0.24
N THR A 512 -35.37 -5.68 1.08
CA THR A 512 -36.32 -5.16 2.06
C THR A 512 -35.58 -4.30 3.09
N TYR A 513 -36.33 -3.47 3.81
CA TYR A 513 -35.74 -2.61 4.83
C TYR A 513 -35.02 -3.44 5.90
N MET A 514 -33.82 -2.99 6.26
CA MET A 514 -32.96 -3.62 7.24
C MET A 514 -32.24 -2.53 8.04
N ASN A 515 -32.04 -2.76 9.33
CA ASN A 515 -31.29 -1.87 10.22
C ASN A 515 -30.20 -2.62 11.01
N ILE A 516 -29.35 -1.91 11.73
CA ILE A 516 -28.26 -2.52 12.52
C ILE A 516 -28.79 -3.62 13.46
N ALA A 517 -29.91 -3.38 14.15
CA ALA A 517 -30.52 -4.37 15.06
C ALA A 517 -30.88 -5.69 14.36
N SER A 518 -31.48 -5.61 13.17
CA SER A 518 -31.85 -6.79 12.39
C SER A 518 -30.65 -7.58 11.88
N VAL A 519 -29.50 -6.93 11.63
CA VAL A 519 -28.25 -7.61 11.24
C VAL A 519 -27.56 -8.21 12.45
N ALA A 520 -27.43 -7.46 13.54
CA ALA A 520 -26.76 -7.90 14.77
C ALA A 520 -27.51 -9.06 15.45
N GLY A 521 -28.84 -9.07 15.39
CA GLY A 521 -29.68 -10.15 15.92
C GLY A 521 -30.03 -11.25 14.90
N GLY A 522 -29.70 -11.07 13.62
CA GLY A 522 -30.12 -11.95 12.53
C GLY A 522 -28.98 -12.79 11.95
N ASN A 523 -29.32 -13.93 11.35
CA ASN A 523 -28.35 -14.80 10.69
C ASN A 523 -28.13 -14.38 9.22
N VAL A 524 -27.59 -13.16 9.03
CA VAL A 524 -27.34 -12.59 7.69
C VAL A 524 -25.96 -12.95 7.15
N PHE A 525 -24.97 -13.06 8.04
CA PHE A 525 -23.60 -13.47 7.69
C PHE A 525 -23.39 -14.97 7.99
N PRO A 526 -22.54 -15.66 7.21
CA PRO A 526 -21.77 -15.14 6.08
C PRO A 526 -22.67 -14.92 4.85
N LEU A 527 -22.35 -13.93 4.01
CA LEU A 527 -23.16 -13.62 2.82
C LEU A 527 -22.98 -14.71 1.76
N SER A 528 -24.06 -15.20 1.15
CA SER A 528 -23.98 -16.26 0.13
C SER A 528 -22.99 -15.89 -0.99
N THR A 529 -22.06 -16.80 -1.31
CA THR A 529 -21.16 -16.67 -2.47
C THR A 529 -21.89 -16.85 -3.80
N GLY A 530 -23.18 -17.18 -3.78
CA GLY A 530 -23.93 -17.53 -5.00
C GLY A 530 -23.45 -18.84 -5.63
N GLY A 531 -22.76 -19.69 -4.88
CA GLY A 531 -22.18 -20.94 -5.37
C GLY A 531 -20.78 -20.81 -5.97
N ILE A 532 -20.24 -19.58 -6.07
CA ILE A 532 -18.88 -19.34 -6.55
C ILE A 532 -17.90 -20.06 -5.63
N ARG A 533 -17.02 -20.87 -6.22
CA ARG A 533 -15.89 -21.49 -5.54
C ARG A 533 -14.56 -20.90 -6.01
N PRO A 534 -13.49 -21.12 -5.25
CA PRO A 534 -12.21 -20.58 -5.65
C PRO A 534 -11.73 -21.12 -6.99
N PHE A 535 -11.24 -20.22 -7.85
CA PHE A 535 -10.74 -20.47 -9.20
C PHE A 535 -11.68 -21.24 -10.15
N GLU A 536 -12.99 -21.29 -9.88
CA GLU A 536 -13.96 -21.73 -10.89
C GLU A 536 -14.01 -20.73 -12.06
N PRO A 537 -14.20 -21.19 -13.31
CA PRO A 537 -14.32 -20.32 -14.46
C PRO A 537 -15.42 -19.27 -14.24
N VAL A 538 -15.04 -17.99 -14.32
CA VAL A 538 -16.00 -16.89 -14.21
C VAL A 538 -16.85 -16.87 -15.49
N PRO A 539 -18.19 -16.98 -15.40
CA PRO A 539 -19.06 -16.93 -16.57
C PRO A 539 -18.88 -15.64 -17.37
N THR A 540 -19.06 -15.71 -18.69
CA THR A 540 -18.92 -14.54 -19.58
C THR A 540 -19.88 -13.39 -19.24
N THR A 541 -20.97 -13.69 -18.56
CA THR A 541 -22.00 -12.75 -18.08
C THR A 541 -21.62 -12.00 -16.80
N ASN A 542 -20.51 -12.37 -16.13
CA ASN A 542 -20.11 -11.80 -14.83
C ASN A 542 -18.61 -11.43 -14.82
N ARG A 543 -18.14 -10.73 -15.85
CA ARG A 543 -16.73 -10.33 -16.05
C ARG A 543 -16.39 -8.96 -15.43
N THR A 544 -16.88 -8.65 -14.23
CA THR A 544 -16.57 -7.38 -13.55
C THR A 544 -15.23 -7.39 -12.80
N THR A 545 -14.42 -8.43 -12.99
CA THR A 545 -13.15 -8.63 -12.26
C THR A 545 -11.97 -8.11 -13.08
N ASN A 546 -11.12 -7.29 -12.44
CA ASN A 546 -9.86 -6.85 -13.03
C ASN A 546 -8.78 -7.89 -12.74
N PHE A 547 -7.92 -8.18 -13.71
CA PHE A 547 -6.78 -9.05 -13.53
C PHE A 547 -5.52 -8.42 -14.10
N ASN A 548 -4.42 -8.46 -13.35
CA ASN A 548 -3.12 -7.98 -13.77
C ASN A 548 -2.17 -9.17 -13.89
N ALA A 549 -1.44 -9.25 -15.00
CA ALA A 549 -0.33 -10.17 -15.14
C ALA A 549 0.86 -9.48 -15.82
N TYR A 550 1.89 -10.27 -16.10
CA TYR A 550 3.16 -9.78 -16.62
C TYR A 550 3.31 -10.16 -18.08
N ALA A 551 4.03 -9.33 -18.85
CA ALA A 551 4.52 -9.74 -20.16
C ALA A 551 5.48 -10.92 -20.02
N ASP A 552 5.43 -11.88 -20.95
CA ASP A 552 6.26 -13.08 -20.88
C ASP A 552 7.75 -12.75 -21.03
N ASP A 553 8.06 -11.73 -21.84
CA ASP A 553 9.41 -11.24 -22.15
C ASP A 553 9.86 -10.08 -21.24
N ARG A 554 9.27 -9.96 -20.05
CA ARG A 554 9.59 -8.88 -19.10
C ARG A 554 11.09 -8.79 -18.86
N MET A 555 11.67 -7.64 -19.22
CA MET A 555 13.10 -7.35 -19.07
C MET A 555 13.38 -6.53 -17.81
N THR A 556 14.62 -6.63 -17.33
CA THR A 556 15.11 -5.85 -16.19
C THR A 556 15.38 -4.41 -16.63
N PRO A 557 14.78 -3.39 -15.99
CA PRO A 557 15.06 -2.00 -16.32
C PRO A 557 16.50 -1.63 -15.98
N TYR A 558 17.06 -0.67 -16.70
CA TYR A 558 18.42 -0.20 -16.46
C TYR A 558 18.60 1.29 -16.75
N VAL A 559 19.62 1.85 -16.10
CA VAL A 559 20.05 3.24 -16.27
C VAL A 559 21.46 3.24 -16.85
N GLN A 560 21.63 3.98 -17.94
CA GLN A 560 22.92 4.33 -18.51
C GLN A 560 23.35 5.69 -17.98
N ASN A 561 24.55 5.77 -17.42
CA ASN A 561 25.16 7.02 -16.97
C ASN A 561 26.38 7.31 -17.83
N PHE A 562 26.54 8.57 -18.24
CA PHE A 562 27.74 9.03 -18.93
C PHE A 562 28.16 10.40 -18.42
N ASN A 563 29.47 10.63 -18.36
CA ASN A 563 30.02 11.92 -17.99
C ASN A 563 31.28 12.24 -18.81
N LEU A 564 31.54 13.54 -18.92
CA LEU A 564 32.77 14.09 -19.48
C LEU A 564 33.10 15.36 -18.72
N SER A 565 34.30 15.43 -18.15
CA SER A 565 34.83 16.63 -17.52
C SER A 565 36.19 17.00 -18.07
N ILE A 566 36.41 18.31 -18.18
CA ILE A 566 37.68 18.91 -18.54
C ILE A 566 38.05 19.86 -17.43
N GLN A 567 39.15 19.56 -16.75
CA GLN A 567 39.73 20.39 -15.70
C GLN A 567 41.03 20.99 -16.22
N ARG A 568 41.18 22.31 -16.12
CA ARG A 568 42.39 23.01 -16.55
C ARG A 568 42.86 23.98 -15.49
N GLU A 569 44.16 23.94 -15.20
CA GLU A 569 44.83 24.99 -14.46
C GLU A 569 45.01 26.21 -15.39
N LEU A 570 44.38 27.33 -15.02
CA LEU A 570 44.45 28.59 -15.77
C LEU A 570 45.54 29.52 -15.22
N ALA A 571 45.74 29.52 -13.89
CA ALA A 571 46.79 30.24 -13.19
C ALA A 571 47.23 29.47 -11.93
N ARG A 572 48.30 29.92 -11.24
CA ARG A 572 48.88 29.22 -10.07
C ARG A 572 47.88 28.94 -8.94
N ASN A 573 46.80 29.71 -8.86
CA ASN A 573 45.74 29.63 -7.85
C ASN A 573 44.34 29.57 -8.49
N MET A 574 44.24 29.22 -9.77
CA MET A 574 42.96 29.21 -10.48
C MET A 574 42.84 27.97 -11.37
N THR A 575 41.80 27.18 -11.10
CA THR A 575 41.42 26.00 -11.86
C THR A 575 39.99 26.17 -12.35
N LEU A 576 39.76 25.88 -13.63
CA LEU A 576 38.42 25.80 -14.21
C LEU A 576 38.09 24.34 -14.49
N GLU A 577 36.90 23.91 -14.09
CA GLU A 577 36.34 22.63 -14.47
C GLU A 577 35.02 22.85 -15.19
N VAL A 578 34.86 22.20 -16.33
CA VAL A 578 33.59 22.12 -17.06
C VAL A 578 33.22 20.66 -17.16
N SER A 579 32.01 20.33 -16.71
CA SER A 579 31.53 18.96 -16.61
C SER A 579 30.15 18.82 -17.23
N TYR A 580 29.98 17.76 -18.01
CA TYR A 580 28.70 17.31 -18.54
C TYR A 580 28.37 15.94 -17.94
N VAL A 581 27.15 15.79 -17.45
CA VAL A 581 26.65 14.55 -16.85
C VAL A 581 25.28 14.28 -17.44
N GLY A 582 25.05 13.05 -17.88
CA GLY A 582 23.76 12.61 -18.39
C GLY A 582 23.40 11.21 -17.94
N SER A 583 22.09 10.96 -17.86
CA SER A 583 21.52 9.67 -17.55
C SER A 583 20.36 9.34 -18.49
N LYS A 584 20.20 8.06 -18.82
CA LYS A 584 19.11 7.55 -19.67
C LYS A 584 18.55 6.26 -19.07
N GLY A 585 17.26 6.26 -18.73
CA GLY A 585 16.52 5.05 -18.39
C GLY A 585 16.07 4.31 -19.65
N ALA A 586 16.14 2.98 -19.63
CA ALA A 586 15.68 2.13 -20.73
C ALA A 586 14.97 0.88 -20.19
N LYS A 587 14.05 0.32 -21.00
CA LYS A 587 13.22 -0.85 -20.64
C LYS A 587 12.50 -0.70 -19.29
N LEU A 588 12.05 0.52 -18.99
CA LEU A 588 11.29 0.81 -17.78
C LEU A 588 9.98 0.04 -17.81
N TRP A 589 9.56 -0.49 -16.65
CA TRP A 589 8.28 -1.16 -16.54
C TRP A 589 7.14 -0.16 -16.70
N GLY A 590 6.13 -0.56 -17.47
CA GLY A 590 4.87 0.15 -17.60
C GLY A 590 3.70 -0.83 -17.59
N THR A 591 2.50 -0.32 -17.35
CA THR A 591 1.25 -1.07 -17.41
C THR A 591 0.51 -0.70 -18.68
N THR A 592 -0.01 -1.70 -19.41
CA THR A 592 -0.90 -1.48 -20.56
C THR A 592 -2.29 -1.97 -20.20
N GLN A 593 -3.31 -1.14 -20.41
CA GLN A 593 -4.70 -1.56 -20.27
C GLN A 593 -5.12 -2.29 -21.54
N LEU A 594 -5.57 -3.54 -21.40
CA LEU A 594 -6.02 -4.37 -22.53
C LEU A 594 -7.53 -4.29 -22.75
N ASN A 595 -8.28 -3.74 -21.80
CA ASN A 595 -9.70 -3.46 -21.98
C ASN A 595 -9.85 -2.20 -22.84
N GLU A 596 -10.37 -2.36 -24.05
CA GLU A 596 -10.90 -1.28 -24.86
C GLU A 596 -12.34 -1.00 -24.45
N ILE A 597 -12.68 0.27 -24.24
CA ILE A 597 -14.01 0.70 -23.76
C ILE A 597 -15.11 0.29 -24.73
#